data_AF-A0A7X9RIK9-F1
#
_entry.id   AF-A0A7X9RIK9-F1
#
_cell.length_a   1.000
_cell.length_b   1.000
_cell.length_c   1.000
_cell.angle_alpha   90.00
_cell.angle_beta   90.00
_cell.angle_gamma   90.00
#
_symmetry.space_group_name_H-M   'P 1'
#
loop_
_entity.id
_entity.type
_entity.pdbx_description
1 polymer ?
#
loop_
_entity_poly.entity_id
_entity_poly.type
_entity_poly.pdbx_seq_one_letter_code
_entity_poly.pdbx_strand_id
1 'polypeptide(L)'
;MEDKKELKEIMQEPKRLYDEQCKKILSYKQILSYLFQSCLEEYKDLSLEEIQDLLDEGQSLDKMISKNVEDQSIRGSMIRYDLLYKLKNPLNSNSMWIDIEPQGMDPGTYDLFHRGFYYATRMVARQRNDPEGFEEDDFDNIQKAITFWICLRHARYKDNTINRYRIEERNIVVHLKHAKEFYDL
;
A
#
# COMPACT_ATOMS: atom_id res chain seq x y z
N MET A 1 -5.78 0.45 -39.12
CA MET A 1 -5.24 -0.21 -37.92
C MET A 1 -4.97 0.84 -36.85
N GLU A 2 -4.41 2.00 -37.26
CA GLU A 2 -4.43 3.30 -36.55
C GLU A 2 -5.78 3.64 -35.92
N ASP A 3 -6.88 3.70 -36.68
CA ASP A 3 -8.18 4.19 -36.18
C ASP A 3 -8.73 3.36 -35.00
N LYS A 4 -8.50 2.04 -35.02
CA LYS A 4 -8.89 1.15 -33.91
C LYS A 4 -8.02 1.34 -32.67
N LYS A 5 -6.80 1.85 -32.82
CA LYS A 5 -5.88 2.18 -31.72
C LYS A 5 -6.29 3.52 -31.11
N GLU A 6 -6.55 4.54 -31.93
CA GLU A 6 -7.03 5.85 -31.48
C GLU A 6 -8.39 5.74 -30.75
N LEU A 7 -9.34 4.99 -31.30
CA LEU A 7 -10.63 4.72 -30.62
C LEU A 7 -10.45 4.04 -29.25
N LYS A 8 -9.50 3.10 -29.14
CA LYS A 8 -9.19 2.46 -27.85
C LYS A 8 -8.55 3.43 -26.86
N GLU A 9 -7.68 4.32 -27.32
CA GLU A 9 -7.04 5.33 -26.48
C GLU A 9 -8.07 6.34 -25.94
N ILE A 10 -8.96 6.84 -26.80
CA ILE A 10 -10.08 7.72 -26.42
C ILE A 10 -10.99 7.05 -25.38
N MET A 11 -11.29 5.76 -25.55
CA MET A 11 -12.11 5.01 -24.58
C MET A 11 -11.42 4.80 -23.23
N GLN A 12 -10.09 4.88 -23.16
CA GLN A 12 -9.34 4.75 -21.90
C GLN A 12 -9.13 6.08 -21.18
N GLU A 13 -9.27 7.23 -21.84
CA GLU A 13 -9.09 8.54 -21.20
C GLU A 13 -9.97 8.75 -19.96
N PRO A 14 -11.28 8.44 -19.98
CA PRO A 14 -12.13 8.63 -18.80
C PRO A 14 -11.66 7.78 -17.61
N LYS A 15 -11.16 6.56 -17.89
CA LYS A 15 -10.61 5.67 -16.86
C LYS A 15 -9.33 6.26 -16.27
N ARG A 16 -8.40 6.71 -17.12
CA ARG A 16 -7.14 7.35 -16.68
C ARG A 16 -7.40 8.58 -15.84
N LEU A 17 -8.29 9.47 -16.28
CA LEU A 17 -8.66 10.66 -15.53
C LEU A 17 -9.26 10.31 -14.18
N TYR A 18 -10.12 9.27 -14.12
CA TYR A 18 -10.69 8.78 -12.88
C TYR A 18 -9.61 8.26 -11.92
N ASP A 19 -8.71 7.41 -12.40
CA ASP A 19 -7.61 6.86 -11.60
C ASP A 19 -6.73 7.99 -11.04
N GLU A 20 -6.36 8.98 -11.86
CA GLU A 20 -5.57 10.15 -11.43
C GLU A 20 -6.30 11.02 -10.38
N GLN A 21 -7.60 11.23 -10.51
CA GLN A 21 -8.37 11.94 -9.46
C GLN A 21 -8.43 11.14 -8.15
N CYS A 22 -8.54 9.81 -8.23
CA CYS A 22 -8.55 8.96 -7.04
C CYS A 22 -7.23 9.01 -6.30
N LYS A 23 -6.10 8.90 -7.02
CA LYS A 23 -4.76 9.08 -6.45
C LYS A 23 -4.61 10.44 -5.79
N LYS A 24 -5.08 11.51 -6.44
CA LYS A 24 -5.05 12.86 -5.89
C LYS A 24 -5.85 12.97 -4.59
N ILE A 25 -7.05 12.41 -4.53
CA ILE A 25 -7.88 12.40 -3.31
C ILE A 25 -7.19 11.60 -2.20
N LEU A 26 -6.69 10.41 -2.52
CA LEU A 26 -6.03 9.53 -1.57
C LEU A 26 -4.66 10.04 -1.12
N SER A 27 -4.09 11.03 -1.78
CA SER A 27 -2.86 11.70 -1.31
C SER A 27 -3.09 12.75 -0.21
N TYR A 28 -4.33 13.18 0.03
CA TYR A 28 -4.60 14.19 1.07
C TYR A 28 -4.44 13.60 2.48
N LYS A 29 -3.69 14.29 3.34
CA LYS A 29 -3.38 13.82 4.70
C LYS A 29 -4.61 13.59 5.54
N GLN A 30 -5.64 14.43 5.41
CA GLN A 30 -6.92 14.23 6.09
C GLN A 30 -7.59 12.90 5.68
N ILE A 31 -7.60 12.57 4.38
CA ILE A 31 -8.18 11.32 3.87
C ILE A 31 -7.35 10.12 4.32
N LEU A 32 -6.01 10.21 4.21
CA LEU A 32 -5.10 9.19 4.71
C LEU A 32 -5.28 8.94 6.21
N SER A 33 -5.48 10.00 7.00
CA SER A 33 -5.66 9.89 8.44
C SER A 33 -6.92 9.13 8.80
N TYR A 34 -8.05 9.41 8.12
CA TYR A 34 -9.26 8.60 8.26
C TYR A 34 -9.04 7.14 7.86
N LEU A 35 -8.38 6.91 6.72
CA LEU A 35 -8.09 5.56 6.22
C LEU A 35 -7.22 4.78 7.22
N PHE A 36 -6.15 5.39 7.72
CA PHE A 36 -5.21 4.77 8.64
C PHE A 36 -5.83 4.52 10.00
N GLN A 37 -6.55 5.50 10.57
CA GLN A 37 -7.29 5.31 11.82
C GLN A 37 -8.29 4.16 11.74
N SER A 38 -9.00 4.05 10.61
CA SER A 38 -10.05 3.04 10.42
C SER A 38 -9.49 1.65 10.14
N CYS A 39 -8.35 1.56 9.47
CA CYS A 39 -7.88 0.31 8.87
C CYS A 39 -6.56 -0.23 9.44
N LEU A 40 -5.81 0.55 10.23
CA LEU A 40 -4.49 0.16 10.75
C LEU A 40 -4.50 0.15 12.28
N GLU A 41 -4.00 -0.93 12.88
CA GLU A 41 -3.95 -1.05 14.34
C GLU A 41 -2.99 -0.04 14.97
N GLU A 42 -1.98 0.37 14.21
CA GLU A 42 -0.97 1.35 14.61
C GLU A 42 -1.56 2.74 14.87
N TYR A 43 -2.62 3.10 14.16
CA TYR A 43 -3.19 4.45 14.18
C TYR A 43 -4.58 4.51 14.84
N LYS A 44 -5.18 3.37 15.22
CA LYS A 44 -6.58 3.31 15.64
C LYS A 44 -6.92 4.16 16.87
N ASP A 45 -5.97 4.30 17.80
CA ASP A 45 -6.16 4.98 19.08
C ASP A 45 -5.67 6.45 19.03
N LEU A 46 -5.12 6.88 17.89
CA LEU A 46 -4.70 8.25 17.65
C LEU A 46 -5.86 9.08 17.10
N SER A 47 -5.93 10.35 17.47
CA SER A 47 -6.82 11.33 16.86
C SER A 47 -6.40 11.65 15.42
N LEU A 48 -7.34 12.15 14.61
CA LEU A 48 -7.04 12.53 13.23
C LEU A 48 -5.99 13.66 13.14
N GLU A 49 -5.89 14.51 14.17
CA GLU A 49 -4.87 15.56 14.24
C GLU A 49 -3.49 14.96 14.49
N GLU A 50 -3.36 14.05 15.47
CA GLU A 50 -2.11 13.33 15.73
C GLU A 50 -1.62 12.52 14.53
N ILE A 51 -2.54 11.89 13.78
CA ILE A 51 -2.15 11.17 12.56
C ILE A 51 -1.68 12.14 11.48
N GLN A 52 -2.35 13.28 11.27
CA GLN A 52 -1.90 14.28 10.29
C GLN A 52 -0.52 14.83 10.65
N ASP A 53 -0.26 15.11 11.92
CA ASP A 53 1.05 15.56 12.40
C ASP A 53 2.16 14.54 12.12
N LEU A 54 1.85 13.24 12.26
CA LEU A 54 2.78 12.15 11.91
C LEU A 54 3.04 12.08 10.39
N LEU A 55 2.03 12.35 9.57
CA LEU A 55 2.15 12.39 8.11
C LEU A 55 2.86 13.67 7.62
N ASP A 56 2.87 14.74 8.40
CA ASP A 56 3.45 16.01 7.97
C ASP A 56 4.95 15.90 7.71
N GLU A 57 5.70 15.09 8.49
CA GLU A 57 7.16 14.94 8.37
C GLU A 57 7.91 16.27 8.22
N GLY A 58 7.38 17.38 8.76
CA GLY A 58 7.94 18.73 8.63
C GLY A 58 7.62 19.47 7.32
N GLN A 59 6.73 18.94 6.48
CA GLN A 59 6.20 19.57 5.27
C GLN A 59 4.75 19.97 5.48
N SER A 60 4.49 21.28 5.59
CA SER A 60 3.14 21.87 5.77
C SER A 60 2.28 21.85 4.50
N LEU A 61 2.31 20.74 3.76
CA LEU A 61 1.48 20.49 2.57
C LEU A 61 0.22 19.72 2.97
N ASP A 62 -0.92 20.01 2.34
CA ASP A 62 -2.14 19.22 2.59
C ASP A 62 -2.04 17.76 2.09
N LYS A 63 -1.06 17.47 1.23
CA LYS A 63 -0.87 16.17 0.56
C LYS A 63 0.46 15.54 0.89
N MET A 64 0.44 14.22 0.93
CA MET A 64 1.63 13.38 0.92
C MET A 64 2.21 13.28 -0.49
N ILE A 65 3.54 13.38 -0.58
CA ILE A 65 4.29 13.14 -1.81
C ILE A 65 4.66 11.65 -1.87
N SER A 66 4.22 10.96 -2.91
CA SER A 66 4.55 9.55 -3.15
C SER A 66 6.06 9.40 -3.46
N LYS A 67 6.71 8.39 -2.88
CA LYS A 67 8.15 8.15 -3.00
C LYS A 67 8.44 6.93 -3.90
N ASN A 68 9.51 7.02 -4.70
CA ASN A 68 10.18 5.88 -5.35
C ASN A 68 9.24 4.78 -5.86
N VAL A 69 8.27 5.18 -6.70
CA VAL A 69 7.17 4.32 -7.15
C VAL A 69 7.58 3.20 -8.09
N GLU A 70 8.74 3.27 -8.73
CA GLU A 70 9.22 2.19 -9.60
C GLU A 70 10.11 1.20 -8.85
N ASP A 71 9.71 -0.06 -8.83
CA ASP A 71 10.52 -1.18 -8.35
C ASP A 71 11.03 -2.01 -9.54
N GLN A 72 12.35 -1.95 -9.75
CA GLN A 72 13.08 -2.70 -10.78
C GLN A 72 14.02 -3.77 -10.21
N SER A 73 13.85 -4.14 -8.94
CA SER A 73 14.69 -5.15 -8.25
C SER A 73 14.74 -6.50 -8.97
N ILE A 74 13.66 -6.87 -9.68
CA ILE A 74 13.63 -8.03 -10.58
C ILE A 74 13.67 -7.57 -12.03
N ARG A 75 14.74 -7.98 -12.73
CA ARG A 75 14.96 -7.67 -14.15
C ARG A 75 13.77 -8.12 -15.01
N GLY A 76 13.24 -7.19 -15.82
CA GLY A 76 12.12 -7.46 -16.74
C GLY A 76 10.75 -7.55 -16.08
N SER A 77 10.66 -7.34 -14.77
CA SER A 77 9.41 -7.41 -13.99
C SER A 77 9.22 -6.15 -13.15
N MET A 78 9.29 -4.99 -13.80
CA MET A 78 9.10 -3.68 -13.16
C MET A 78 7.68 -3.54 -12.63
N ILE A 79 7.55 -3.04 -11.41
CA ILE A 79 6.30 -2.62 -10.79
C ILE A 79 6.32 -1.12 -10.65
N ARG A 80 5.18 -0.48 -10.88
CA ARG A 80 4.96 0.92 -10.56
C ARG A 80 3.81 1.00 -9.56
N TYR A 81 4.14 1.38 -8.32
CA TYR A 81 3.17 1.68 -7.27
C TYR A 81 2.44 3.00 -7.60
N ASP A 82 1.16 3.10 -7.28
CA ASP A 82 0.41 4.33 -7.50
C ASP A 82 0.74 5.39 -6.44
N LEU A 83 0.66 5.02 -5.15
CA LEU A 83 1.01 5.86 -4.01
C LEU A 83 1.82 5.04 -3.02
N LEU A 84 3.12 5.32 -2.89
CA LEU A 84 4.02 4.61 -1.99
C LEU A 84 4.58 5.59 -0.94
N TYR A 85 4.40 5.23 0.32
CA TYR A 85 4.84 6.02 1.46
C TYR A 85 5.72 5.17 2.36
N LYS A 86 6.75 5.81 2.91
CA LYS A 86 7.50 5.30 4.06
C LYS A 86 7.17 6.19 5.24
N LEU A 87 6.64 5.60 6.31
CA LEU A 87 6.18 6.31 7.49
C LEU A 87 6.84 5.74 8.74
N LYS A 88 6.94 6.56 9.79
CA LYS A 88 7.26 6.04 11.12
C LYS A 88 6.07 5.28 11.68
N ASN A 89 6.33 4.11 12.24
CA ASN A 89 5.32 3.37 12.98
C ASN A 89 5.10 4.08 14.34
N PRO A 90 3.89 4.54 14.68
CA PRO A 90 3.63 5.24 15.95
C PRO A 90 3.76 4.35 17.19
N LEU A 91 3.71 3.03 17.04
CA LEU A 91 3.78 2.08 18.16
C LEU A 91 5.22 1.65 18.49
N ASN A 92 6.20 1.94 17.64
CA ASN A 92 7.59 1.55 17.86
C ASN A 92 8.58 2.51 17.16
N SER A 93 9.87 2.20 17.17
CA SER A 93 10.89 3.06 16.54
C SER A 93 11.13 2.77 15.06
N ASN A 94 10.43 1.80 14.48
CA ASN A 94 10.69 1.33 13.12
C ASN A 94 9.89 2.14 12.09
N SER A 95 10.33 2.05 10.84
CA SER A 95 9.54 2.52 9.70
C SER A 95 8.65 1.42 9.15
N MET A 96 7.65 1.83 8.38
CA MET A 96 6.73 0.97 7.65
C MET A 96 6.47 1.53 6.26
N TRP A 97 6.32 0.64 5.29
CA TRP A 97 5.97 0.95 3.92
C TRP A 97 4.46 0.76 3.72
N ILE A 98 3.80 1.77 3.16
CA ILE A 98 2.41 1.71 2.77
C ILE A 98 2.29 1.99 1.27
N ASP A 99 1.73 1.04 0.56
CA ASP A 99 1.28 1.18 -0.82
C ASP A 99 -0.24 1.36 -0.86
N ILE A 100 -0.73 2.27 -1.71
CA ILE A 100 -2.16 2.49 -1.95
C ILE A 100 -2.43 2.49 -3.45
N GLU A 101 -3.22 1.50 -3.87
CA GLU A 101 -3.54 1.17 -5.25
C GLU A 101 -5.04 1.40 -5.51
N PRO A 102 -5.46 2.63 -5.87
CA PRO A 102 -6.82 2.87 -6.32
C PRO A 102 -7.07 2.19 -7.66
N GLN A 103 -8.10 1.36 -7.72
CA GLN A 103 -8.58 0.74 -8.95
C GLN A 103 -9.91 1.38 -9.34
N GLY A 104 -9.90 2.22 -10.38
CA GLY A 104 -11.11 2.86 -10.88
C GLY A 104 -12.15 1.90 -11.45
N MET A 105 -11.74 0.67 -11.78
CA MET A 105 -12.63 -0.41 -12.19
C MET A 105 -12.04 -1.76 -11.78
N ASP A 106 -12.87 -2.63 -11.21
CA ASP A 106 -12.53 -4.01 -10.95
C ASP A 106 -12.03 -4.68 -12.25
N PRO A 107 -10.82 -5.27 -12.27
CA PRO A 107 -10.28 -5.89 -13.47
C PRO A 107 -11.12 -7.06 -13.98
N GLY A 108 -11.90 -7.73 -13.12
CA GLY A 108 -12.80 -8.85 -13.46
C GLY A 108 -12.14 -10.13 -13.99
N THR A 109 -10.91 -10.04 -14.49
CA THR A 109 -10.12 -11.16 -15.05
C THR A 109 -9.27 -11.88 -14.01
N TYR A 110 -9.09 -11.29 -12.84
CA TYR A 110 -8.40 -11.88 -11.69
C TYR A 110 -8.86 -11.23 -10.39
N ASP A 111 -8.64 -11.89 -9.25
CA ASP A 111 -8.87 -11.32 -7.93
C ASP A 111 -7.75 -10.33 -7.58
N LEU A 112 -8.13 -9.12 -7.13
CA LEU A 112 -7.19 -8.09 -6.69
C LEU A 112 -6.27 -8.57 -5.57
N PHE A 113 -6.71 -9.54 -4.76
CA PHE A 113 -5.88 -10.16 -3.73
C PHE A 113 -4.56 -10.67 -4.29
N HIS A 114 -4.54 -11.40 -5.41
CA HIS A 114 -3.29 -11.98 -5.93
C HIS A 114 -2.29 -10.91 -6.38
N ARG A 115 -2.79 -9.82 -6.97
CA ARG A 115 -1.94 -8.70 -7.38
C ARG A 115 -1.42 -7.94 -6.15
N GLY A 116 -2.29 -7.69 -5.17
CA GLY A 116 -1.89 -7.04 -3.93
C GLY A 116 -0.92 -7.86 -3.10
N PHE A 117 -1.09 -9.18 -3.05
CA PHE A 117 -0.14 -10.10 -2.45
C PHE A 117 1.22 -10.04 -3.17
N TYR A 118 1.24 -10.10 -4.51
CA TYR A 118 2.47 -9.96 -5.28
C TYR A 118 3.17 -8.61 -5.00
N TYR A 119 2.43 -7.50 -4.94
CA TYR A 119 2.99 -6.18 -4.65
C TYR A 119 3.55 -6.11 -3.22
N ALA A 120 2.86 -6.68 -2.23
CA ALA A 120 3.35 -6.76 -0.86
C ALA A 120 4.68 -7.54 -0.78
N THR A 121 4.77 -8.70 -1.45
CA THR A 121 6.03 -9.49 -1.46
C THR A 121 7.18 -8.73 -2.12
N ARG A 122 6.89 -7.92 -3.15
CA ARG A 122 7.88 -7.09 -3.84
C ARG A 122 8.32 -5.91 -3.01
N MET A 123 7.40 -5.33 -2.24
CA MET A 123 7.70 -4.29 -1.25
C MET A 123 8.59 -4.80 -0.11
N VAL A 124 8.43 -6.05 0.32
CA VAL A 124 9.38 -6.70 1.26
C VAL A 124 10.73 -6.94 0.58
N ALA A 125 10.74 -7.56 -0.60
CA ALA A 125 11.97 -7.93 -1.30
C ALA A 125 12.85 -6.73 -1.66
N ARG A 126 12.26 -5.60 -2.06
CA ARG A 126 13.01 -4.40 -2.45
C ARG A 126 13.80 -3.75 -1.30
N GLN A 127 13.52 -4.10 -0.04
CA GLN A 127 14.20 -3.49 1.10
C GLN A 127 15.65 -3.96 1.24
N ARG A 128 15.99 -5.14 0.71
CA ARG A 128 17.35 -5.67 0.77
C ARG A 128 18.29 -4.82 -0.07
N ASN A 129 19.34 -4.29 0.56
CA ASN A 129 20.33 -3.39 -0.03
C ASN A 129 19.74 -2.09 -0.61
N ASP A 130 18.54 -1.69 -0.16
CA ASP A 130 17.98 -0.36 -0.45
C ASP A 130 18.44 0.63 0.64
N PRO A 131 18.83 1.87 0.30
CA PRO A 131 19.26 2.88 1.28
C PRO A 131 18.22 3.19 2.36
N GLU A 132 16.95 2.90 2.11
CA GLU A 132 15.84 3.06 3.04
C GLU A 132 15.42 1.72 3.69
N GLY A 133 16.08 0.61 3.38
CA GLY A 133 15.79 -0.74 3.89
C GLY A 133 16.86 -1.29 4.84
N PHE A 134 17.36 -2.49 4.56
CA PHE A 134 18.36 -3.21 5.37
C PHE A 134 19.50 -3.74 4.49
N GLU A 135 20.65 -4.09 5.08
CA GLU A 135 21.84 -4.53 4.36
C GLU A 135 22.04 -6.06 4.40
N GLU A 136 22.48 -6.62 3.28
CA GLU A 136 22.87 -8.01 3.10
C GLU A 136 21.85 -9.02 3.66
N ASP A 137 22.20 -9.71 4.74
CA ASP A 137 21.40 -10.78 5.35
C ASP A 137 20.73 -10.35 6.67
N ASP A 138 20.63 -9.05 6.93
CA ASP A 138 20.02 -8.48 8.13
C ASP A 138 18.48 -8.49 8.08
N PHE A 139 17.90 -9.68 7.89
CA PHE A 139 16.46 -9.88 7.70
C PHE A 139 15.62 -9.55 8.94
N ASP A 140 16.23 -9.50 10.13
CA ASP A 140 15.55 -9.07 11.36
C ASP A 140 15.15 -7.59 11.30
N ASN A 141 15.74 -6.81 10.38
CA ASN A 141 15.43 -5.39 10.15
C ASN A 141 14.48 -5.16 8.96
N ILE A 142 13.77 -6.18 8.49
CA ILE A 142 12.66 -5.99 7.55
C ILE A 142 11.62 -5.05 8.17
N GLN A 143 11.31 -3.98 7.44
CA GLN A 143 10.27 -3.02 7.80
C GLN A 143 8.91 -3.55 7.33
N LYS A 144 7.89 -3.30 8.14
CA LYS A 144 6.51 -3.69 7.85
C LYS A 144 6.03 -3.13 6.51
N ALA A 145 5.30 -3.92 5.75
CA ALA A 145 4.81 -3.63 4.41
C ALA A 145 3.28 -3.83 4.33
N ILE A 146 2.55 -2.76 4.07
CA ILE A 146 1.07 -2.75 4.02
C ILE A 146 0.62 -2.28 2.64
N THR A 147 -0.30 -3.01 1.99
CA THR A 147 -0.87 -2.61 0.70
C THR A 147 -2.39 -2.42 0.80
N PHE A 148 -2.89 -1.29 0.32
CA PHE A 148 -4.32 -0.98 0.21
C PHE A 148 -4.77 -1.07 -1.24
N TRP A 149 -5.75 -1.92 -1.52
CA TRP A 149 -6.33 -2.05 -2.86
C TRP A 149 -7.78 -1.57 -2.82
N ILE A 150 -8.02 -0.36 -3.34
CA ILE A 150 -9.29 0.34 -3.19
C ILE A 150 -10.04 0.32 -4.53
N CYS A 151 -11.09 -0.49 -4.63
CA CYS A 151 -11.88 -0.59 -5.85
C CYS A 151 -13.19 0.21 -5.76
N LEU A 152 -13.31 1.28 -6.55
CA LEU A 152 -14.46 2.19 -6.47
C LEU A 152 -15.62 1.79 -7.40
N ARG A 153 -15.33 1.08 -8.50
CA ARG A 153 -16.36 0.55 -9.41
C ARG A 153 -16.23 -0.96 -9.48
N HIS A 154 -17.10 -1.64 -8.75
CA HIS A 154 -17.12 -3.09 -8.61
C HIS A 154 -18.53 -3.66 -8.79
N ALA A 155 -18.63 -4.98 -8.91
CA ALA A 155 -19.92 -5.66 -8.91
C ALA A 155 -20.58 -5.54 -7.53
N ARG A 156 -21.91 -5.34 -7.50
CA ARG A 156 -22.69 -5.04 -6.28
C ARG A 156 -22.46 -5.98 -5.09
N TYR A 157 -22.11 -7.24 -5.33
CA TYR A 157 -21.85 -8.18 -4.25
C TYR A 157 -20.59 -7.86 -3.43
N LYS A 158 -19.73 -6.96 -3.94
CA LYS A 158 -18.53 -6.45 -3.26
C LYS A 158 -18.77 -5.11 -2.52
N ASP A 159 -20.00 -4.58 -2.56
CA ASP A 159 -20.35 -3.30 -1.93
C ASP A 159 -19.99 -3.30 -0.43
N ASN A 160 -19.48 -2.17 0.06
CA ASN A 160 -19.20 -1.90 1.49
C ASN A 160 -18.34 -2.97 2.19
N THR A 161 -17.42 -3.61 1.45
CA THR A 161 -16.60 -4.70 1.97
C THR A 161 -15.15 -4.27 2.15
N ILE A 162 -14.58 -4.60 3.31
CA ILE A 162 -13.14 -4.50 3.58
C ILE A 162 -12.65 -5.90 3.97
N ASN A 163 -11.71 -6.44 3.19
CA ASN A 163 -11.03 -7.69 3.50
C ASN A 163 -9.61 -7.37 3.98
N ARG A 164 -9.19 -7.97 5.11
CA ARG A 164 -7.83 -7.83 5.66
C ARG A 164 -7.15 -9.20 5.63
N TYR A 165 -5.94 -9.23 5.07
CA TYR A 165 -5.07 -10.40 5.07
C TYR A 165 -3.80 -10.05 5.87
N ARG A 166 -3.35 -10.97 6.72
CA ARG A 166 -2.19 -10.77 7.60
C ARG A 166 -1.48 -12.09 7.85
N ILE A 167 -0.22 -12.01 8.28
CA ILE A 167 0.50 -13.16 8.85
C ILE A 167 -0.04 -13.43 10.26
N GLU A 168 -0.24 -14.70 10.59
CA GLU A 168 -0.67 -15.14 11.91
C GLU A 168 0.11 -16.39 12.31
N GLU A 169 0.79 -16.34 13.45
CA GLU A 169 1.43 -17.51 14.04
C GLU A 169 0.39 -18.43 14.70
N ARG A 170 0.37 -19.71 14.30
CA ARG A 170 -0.43 -20.76 14.94
C ARG A 170 0.45 -21.93 15.34
N ASN A 171 0.54 -22.19 16.65
CA ASN A 171 1.29 -23.32 17.18
C ASN A 171 0.56 -24.64 16.89
N ILE A 172 1.22 -25.53 16.13
CA ILE A 172 0.66 -26.83 15.75
C ILE A 172 1.07 -27.94 16.73
N VAL A 173 2.29 -27.88 17.29
CA VAL A 173 2.84 -28.97 18.15
C VAL A 173 3.59 -28.48 19.40
N VAL A 174 4.39 -27.40 19.29
CA VAL A 174 5.36 -26.99 20.35
C VAL A 174 4.88 -25.71 21.07
N HIS A 175 5.59 -25.32 22.13
CA HIS A 175 5.31 -24.14 22.96
C HIS A 175 6.09 -22.88 22.59
N LEU A 176 6.98 -22.91 21.60
CA LEU A 176 7.68 -21.71 21.18
C LEU A 176 6.66 -20.76 20.54
N LYS A 177 6.54 -19.56 21.09
CA LYS A 177 5.64 -18.53 20.58
C LYS A 177 6.46 -17.27 20.40
N HIS A 178 6.43 -16.72 19.20
CA HIS A 178 7.06 -15.42 18.96
C HIS A 178 6.13 -14.29 19.45
N ALA A 179 6.75 -13.19 19.89
CA ALA A 179 6.02 -11.95 20.11
C ALA A 179 5.43 -11.48 18.77
N LYS A 180 4.27 -10.80 18.79
CA LYS A 180 3.52 -10.45 17.56
C LYS A 180 4.39 -9.66 16.59
N GLU A 181 5.24 -8.81 17.13
CA GLU A 181 6.16 -7.91 16.44
C GLU A 181 7.13 -8.66 15.51
N PHE A 182 7.39 -9.95 15.79
CA PHE A 182 8.28 -10.78 14.98
C PHE A 182 7.70 -11.14 13.61
N TYR A 183 6.38 -11.28 13.50
CA TYR A 183 5.69 -11.70 12.27
C TYR A 183 4.67 -10.67 11.76
N ASP A 184 4.53 -9.54 12.45
CA ASP A 184 3.68 -8.41 12.04
C ASP A 184 4.43 -7.51 11.05
N LEU A 185 4.80 -8.13 9.93
CA LEU A 185 5.51 -7.54 8.80
C LEU A 185 4.57 -7.10 7.68
#